data_AF-A0A1J4SK31-F1
#
_entry.id   AF-A0A1J4SK31-F1
#
_cell.length_a   1.000
_cell.length_b   1.000
_cell.length_c   1.000
_cell.angle_alpha   90.00
_cell.angle_beta   90.00
_cell.angle_gamma   90.00
#
_symmetry.space_group_name_H-M   'P 1'
#
loop_
_entity.id
_entity.type
_entity.pdbx_description
1 polymer ?
#
loop_
_entity_poly.entity_id
_entity_poly.type
_entity_poly.pdbx_seq_one_letter_code
_entity_poly.pdbx_strand_id
1 'polypeptide(L)' 'MVERWFREITDKRIRRGSFESVPDLIHAIMGYLENHNQNPRVFIWSASVDTIMSKIAKCKEALDTLH' A
#
# COMPACT_ATOMS: atom_id res chain seq x y z
N MET A 1 11.22 5.33 -1.56
CA MET A 1 10.36 5.52 -2.75
C MET A 1 8.95 5.04 -2.45
N VAL A 2 8.69 3.74 -2.27
CA VAL A 2 7.33 3.22 -2.00
C VAL A 2 6.82 3.50 -0.57
N GLU A 3 7.69 3.50 0.44
CA GLU A 3 7.29 3.70 1.84
C GLU A 3 6.77 5.12 2.09
N ARG A 4 7.29 6.12 1.35
CA ARG A 4 6.80 7.51 1.42
C ARG A 4 5.41 7.63 0.79
N TRP A 5 5.18 6.91 -0.31
CA TRP A 5 3.86 6.81 -0.93
C TRP A 5 2.84 6.14 0.01
N PHE A 6 3.21 5.02 0.65
CA PHE A 6 2.38 4.37 1.67
C PHE A 6 2.07 5.29 2.86
N ARG A 7 3.06 6.07 3.30
CA ARG A 7 2.84 7.07 4.35
C ARG A 7 1.84 8.15 3.91
N GLU A 8 1.92 8.62 2.66
CA GLU A 8 1.01 9.64 2.14
C GLU A 8 -0.43 9.14 2.03
N ILE A 9 -0.68 7.96 1.46
CA ILE A 9 -2.05 7.42 1.39
C ILE A 9 -2.59 7.13 2.80
N THR A 10 -1.73 6.69 3.72
CA THR A 10 -2.11 6.44 5.11
C THR A 10 -2.54 7.73 5.81
N ASP A 11 -1.79 8.82 5.68
CA ASP A 11 -2.11 10.09 6.33
C ASP A 11 -3.30 10.81 5.68
N LYS A 12 -3.34 10.83 4.34
CA LYS A 12 -4.32 11.62 3.58
C LYS A 12 -5.67 10.95 3.45
N ARG A 13 -5.73 9.62 3.41
CA ARG A 13 -6.96 8.87 3.12
C ARG A 13 -7.34 7.87 4.20
N ILE A 14 -6.41 7.04 4.68
CA ILE A 14 -6.78 5.92 5.57
C ILE A 14 -7.01 6.39 7.01
N ARG A 15 -6.14 7.22 7.60
CA ARG A 15 -6.32 7.69 8.98
C ARG A 15 -7.39 8.77 9.16
N ARG A 16 -7.73 9.47 8.08
CA ARG A 16 -8.78 10.51 8.08
C ARG A 16 -10.16 9.97 7.70
N GLY A 17 -10.21 8.77 7.13
CA GLY A 17 -11.46 8.11 6.77
C GLY A 17 -11.94 7.20 7.90
N SER A 18 -13.25 7.18 8.11
CA SER A 18 -13.93 6.09 8.82
C SER A 18 -14.63 5.24 7.76
N PHE A 19 -14.33 3.95 7.73
CA PHE A 19 -14.87 3.02 6.74
C PHE A 19 -15.78 2.03 7.45
N GLU A 20 -17.02 1.91 6.99
CA GLU A 20 -17.99 0.96 7.56
C GLU A 20 -17.67 -0.50 7.21
N SER A 21 -16.84 -0.73 6.19
CA SER A 21 -16.53 -2.08 5.71
C SER A 21 -15.22 -2.13 4.93
N VAL A 22 -14.61 -3.32 4.88
CA VAL A 22 -13.39 -3.59 4.07
C VAL A 22 -13.56 -3.21 2.58
N PRO A 23 -14.67 -3.54 1.89
CA PRO A 23 -14.89 -3.08 0.51
C PRO A 23 -14.91 -1.55 0.36
N ASP A 24 -15.36 -0.82 1.37
CA ASP A 24 -15.37 0.66 1.36
C ASP A 24 -13.94 1.22 1.46
N LEU A 25 -13.10 0.62 2.31
CA LEU A 25 -11.67 0.92 2.37
C LEU A 25 -10.97 0.64 1.03
N ILE A 26 -11.29 -0.50 0.38
CA ILE A 26 -10.73 -0.85 -0.94
C ILE A 26 -11.12 0.21 -1.98
N HIS A 27 -12.38 0.63 -2.01
CA HIS A 27 -12.85 1.68 -2.91
C HIS A 27 -12.12 3.01 -2.69
N ALA A 28 -11.92 3.41 -1.43
CA ALA A 28 -11.20 4.63 -1.10
C ALA A 28 -9.73 4.59 -1.52
N ILE A 29 -9.07 3.43 -1.42
CA ILE A 29 -7.70 3.21 -1.89
C ILE A 29 -7.63 3.27 -3.42
N MET A 30 -8.55 2.61 -4.12
CA MET A 30 -8.61 2.60 -5.59
C MET A 30 -8.85 4.00 -6.15
N GLY A 31 -9.82 4.74 -5.61
CA GLY A 31 -10.08 6.12 -6.04
C GLY A 31 -8.91 7.07 -5.75
N TYR A 32 -8.15 6.83 -4.67
CA TYR A 32 -6.91 7.56 -4.42
C TYR A 32 -5.84 7.23 -5.47
N LEU A 33 -5.67 5.96 -5.82
CA LEU A 33 -4.72 5.51 -6.85
C LEU A 33 -5.04 6.12 -8.22
N GLU A 34 -6.30 6.09 -8.66
CA GLU A 34 -6.71 6.66 -9.96
C GLU A 34 -6.42 8.16 -10.03
N ASN A 35 -6.79 8.92 -8.99
CA ASN A 35 -6.53 10.35 -8.94
C ASN A 35 -5.02 10.67 -8.83
N HIS A 36 -4.24 9.83 -8.15
CA HIS A 36 -2.80 10.03 -8.01
C HIS A 36 -2.02 9.64 -9.28
N ASN A 37 -2.54 8.69 -10.07
CA ASN A 37 -1.95 8.26 -11.34
C ASN A 37 -2.27 9.20 -12.51
N GLN A 38 -3.31 10.04 -12.41
CA GLN A 38 -3.66 11.04 -13.45
C GLN A 38 -2.55 12.08 -13.68
N ASN A 39 -1.72 12.36 -12.67
CA ASN A 39 -0.58 13.27 -12.80
C ASN A 39 0.67 12.62 -12.19
N PRO A 40 1.29 11.66 -12.90
CA PRO A 40 2.31 10.79 -12.33
C PRO A 40 3.56 11.60 -11.99
N ARG A 41 3.68 12.03 -10.73
CA ARG A 41 4.98 12.39 -10.17
C ARG A 41 5.71 11.07 -9.98
N VAL A 42 6.49 10.72 -11.00
CA VAL A 42 7.08 9.41 -11.21
C VAL A 42 7.86 8.97 -9.97
N PHE A 43 7.20 8.22 -9.08
CA PHE A 43 7.87 7.36 -8.14
C PHE A 43 8.29 6.14 -8.94
N ILE A 44 9.43 6.24 -9.64
CA ILE A 44 10.04 5.07 -10.30
C ILE A 44 10.19 3.99 -9.22
N TRP A 45 9.50 2.89 -9.43
CA TRP A 45 9.58 1.72 -8.58
C TRP A 45 10.90 1.01 -8.90
N SER A 46 11.98 1.38 -8.21
CA SER A 46 13.30 0.77 -8.41
C SER A 46 13.46 -0.59 -7.70
N ALA A 47 12.42 -1.06 -7.00
CA ALA A 47 12.48 -2.32 -6.28
C ALA A 47 12.12 -3.47 -7.22
N SER A 48 13.08 -4.36 -7.48
CA SER A 48 12.87 -5.58 -8.28
C SER A 48 11.82 -6.49 -7.66
N VAL A 49 11.02 -7.14 -8.49
CA VAL A 49 9.95 -8.09 -8.10
C VAL A 49 10.45 -9.10 -7.06
N ASP A 50 11.66 -9.63 -7.24
CA ASP A 50 12.32 -10.54 -6.29
C ASP A 50 12.46 -9.99 -4.86
N THR A 51 12.74 -8.69 -4.73
CA THR A 51 12.89 -8.05 -3.40
C THR A 51 11.55 -7.98 -2.67
N ILE A 52 10.45 -7.82 -3.42
CA ILE A 52 9.10 -7.79 -2.84
C ILE A 52 8.67 -9.20 -2.46
N MET A 53 8.91 -10.18 -3.33
CA MET A 53 8.60 -11.58 -3.05
C MET A 53 9.36 -12.11 -1.83
N SER A 54 10.64 -11.74 -1.68
CA SER A 54 11.45 -12.11 -0.51
C SER A 54 10.93 -11.48 0.80
N LYS A 55 10.42 -10.24 0.75
CA LYS A 55 9.77 -9.62 1.92
C LYS A 55 8.43 -10.28 2.28
N ILE A 56 7.63 -10.65 1.29
CA ILE A 56 6.36 -11.36 1.50
C ILE A 56 6.62 -12.72 2.14
N ALA A 57 7.62 -13.47 1.64
CA ALA A 57 8.03 -14.75 2.22
C ALA A 57 8.42 -14.61 3.70
N LYS A 58 9.29 -13.64 4.04
CA LYS A 58 9.68 -13.38 5.43
C LYS A 58 8.51 -13.02 6.35
N CYS A 59 7.57 -12.21 5.87
CA CYS A 59 6.36 -11.90 6.63
C CYS A 59 5.52 -13.15 6.89
N LYS A 60 5.40 -14.04 5.91
CA LYS A 60 4.67 -15.31 6.04
C LYS A 60 5.34 -16.24 7.05
N GLU A 61 6.66 -16.37 7.02
CA GLU A 61 7.42 -17.17 7.99
C GLU A 61 7.29 -16.64 9.43
N ALA A 62 7.34 -15.32 9.61
CA ALA A 62 7.14 -14.70 10.92
C ALA A 62 5.71 -14.90 11.47
N LEU A 63 4.71 -14.96 10.60
CA LEU A 63 3.31 -15.27 10.96
C LEU A 63 3.13 -16.75 11.33
N ASP A 64 3.85 -17.64 10.65
CA ASP A 64 3.83 -19.08 10.91
C ASP A 64 4.51 -19.42 12.25
N THR A 65 5.58 -18.71 12.60
CA THR A 65 6.31 -18.88 13.88
C THR A 65 5.52 -18.39 15.12
N LEU A 66 4.43 -17.66 14.91
CA LEU A 66 3.56 -17.16 15.97
C LEU A 66 2.39 -18.11 16.31
N HIS A 67 2.28 -19.24 15.61
CA HIS A 67 1.42 -20.39 15.96
C HIS A 67 2.24 -21.52 16.58
#